data_AF-A0A950WYK4-F1
#
_entry.id   AF-A0A950WYK4-F1
#
_cell.length_a   1.000
_cell.length_b   1.000
_cell.length_c   1.000
_cell.angle_alpha   90.00
_cell.angle_beta   90.00
_cell.angle_gamma   90.00
#
_symmetry.space_group_name_H-M   'P 1'
#
loop_
_entity.id
_entity.type
_entity.pdbx_description
1 polymer ?
#
loop_
_entity_poly.entity_id
_entity_poly.type
_entity_poly.pdbx_seq_one_letter_code
_entity_poly.pdbx_strand_id
1 'polypeptide(L)' 'MPIEPVSLKTSDGLTLEAELCVPDDTWAAAVLAHPHPQFGGNMRSIVPGALIEA' A
#
# COMPACT_ATOMS: atom_id res chain seq x y z
N MET A 1 11.41 6.90 -5.85
CA MET A 1 10.33 7.67 -5.20
C MET A 1 10.26 7.24 -3.74
N PRO A 2 10.17 8.16 -2.76
CA PRO A 2 10.09 7.75 -1.36
C PRO A 2 8.75 7.06 -1.08
N ILE A 3 8.80 5.97 -0.33
CA ILE A 3 7.63 5.32 0.25
C ILE A 3 7.52 5.82 1.69
N GLU A 4 6.38 6.41 2.03
CA GLU A 4 6.15 7.00 3.35
C GLU A 4 5.15 6.15 4.15
N PRO A 5 5.42 5.88 5.44
CA PRO A 5 4.45 5.23 6.30
C PRO A 5 3.30 6.20 6.63
N VAL A 6 2.07 5.73 6.53
CA VAL A 6 0.86 6.51 6.84
C VAL A 6 -0.12 5.71 7.69
N SER A 7 -1.04 6.41 8.35
CA SER A 7 -2.17 5.80 9.07
C SER A 7 -3.49 6.17 8.40
N LEU A 8 -4.28 5.17 8.04
CA LEU A 8 -5.58 5.34 7.39
C LEU A 8 -6.70 5.12 8.40
N LYS A 9 -7.57 6.12 8.53
CA LYS A 9 -8.79 5.99 9.33
C LYS A 9 -9.92 5.47 8.44
N THR A 10 -10.47 4.32 8.79
CA THR A 10 -11.58 3.70 8.07
C THR A 10 -12.93 4.23 8.58
N SER A 11 -13.98 4.05 7.79
CA SER A 11 -15.33 4.50 8.15
C SER A 11 -15.97 3.70 9.29
N ASP A 12 -15.48 2.49 9.55
CA ASP A 12 -15.86 1.65 10.69
C ASP A 12 -15.05 1.97 11.97
N GLY A 13 -14.21 3.01 11.92
CA GLY A 13 -13.50 3.53 13.09
C GLY A 13 -12.18 2.82 13.41
N LEU A 14 -11.71 1.92 12.55
CA LEU A 14 -10.39 1.33 12.66
C LEU A 14 -9.30 2.28 12.14
N THR A 15 -8.07 2.05 12.61
CA THR A 15 -6.87 2.70 12.09
C THR A 15 -5.95 1.62 11.54
N LEU A 16 -5.58 1.75 10.26
CA LEU A 16 -4.73 0.79 9.56
C LEU A 16 -3.38 1.43 9.25
N GLU A 17 -2.30 0.66 9.42
CA GLU A 17 -0.99 0.98 8.86
C GLU A 17 -1.03 0.82 7.34
N ALA A 18 -0.40 1.74 6.62
CA ALA A 18 -0.22 1.65 5.18
C ALA A 18 1.07 2.36 4.74
N GLU A 19 1.42 2.17 3.48
CA GLU A 19 2.54 2.82 2.81
C GLU A 19 2.01 3.63 1.62
N LEU A 20 2.52 4.85 1.42
CA LEU A 20 2.12 5.75 0.34
C LEU A 20 3.32 6.11 -0.53
N CYS A 21 3.14 6.03 -1.84
CA CYS A 21 4.12 6.41 -2.83
C CYS A 21 3.44 7.35 -3.83
N VAL A 22 3.90 8.60 -3.97
CA VAL A 22 3.26 9.61 -4.82
C VAL A 22 4.22 10.07 -5.91
N PRO A 23 3.98 9.70 -7.18
CA PRO A 23 4.70 10.27 -8.32
C PRO A 23 4.32 11.72 -8.64
N ASP A 24 5.23 12.40 -9.33
CA ASP A 24 4.97 13.69 -9.96
C ASP A 24 3.90 13.53 -11.06
N ASP A 25 3.11 14.58 -11.32
CA ASP A 25 2.09 14.66 -12.38
C ASP A 25 1.05 13.51 -12.39
N THR A 26 0.68 13.03 -11.20
CA THR A 26 -0.31 11.94 -11.03
C THR A 26 -1.73 12.36 -11.39
N TRP A 27 -2.46 11.46 -12.07
CA TRP A 27 -3.86 11.66 -12.47
C TRP A 27 -4.82 10.60 -11.91
N ALA A 28 -4.28 9.56 -11.26
CA ALA A 28 -5.03 8.44 -10.71
C ALA A 28 -4.34 7.87 -9.46
N ALA A 29 -5.11 7.11 -8.68
CA ALA A 29 -4.62 6.39 -7.51
C ALA A 29 -5.07 4.92 -7.56
N ALA A 30 -4.24 4.04 -7.00
CA ALA A 30 -4.56 2.62 -6.83
C ALA A 30 -4.32 2.23 -5.36
N VAL A 31 -5.14 1.30 -4.86
CA VAL A 31 -4.96 0.71 -3.54
C VAL A 31 -4.63 -0.77 -3.72
N LEU A 32 -3.52 -1.20 -3.14
CA LEU A 32 -3.07 -2.58 -3.17
C LEU A 32 -3.29 -3.23 -1.82
N ALA A 33 -3.96 -4.39 -1.83
CA ALA A 33 -4.08 -5.24 -0.67
C ALA A 33 -3.11 -6.41 -0.78
N HIS A 34 -2.47 -6.77 0.33
CA HIS A 34 -1.58 -7.93 0.34
C HIS A 34 -2.39 -9.25 0.36
N PRO A 35 -1.78 -10.37 -0.10
CA PRO A 35 -2.38 -11.69 0.03
C PRO A 35 -2.62 -12.08 1.49
N HIS A 36 -3.36 -13.17 1.70
CA HIS A 36 -3.65 -13.65 3.05
C HIS A 36 -2.35 -14.02 3.82
N PRO A 37 -2.20 -13.66 5.12
CA PRO A 37 -1.01 -13.99 5.93
C PRO A 37 -0.64 -15.48 5.99
N GLN A 38 -1.63 -16.39 6.04
CA GLN A 38 -1.48 -17.85 5.85
C GLN A 38 -0.56 -18.26 4.70
N PHE A 39 -0.54 -17.48 3.61
CA PHE A 39 0.27 -17.73 2.41
C PHE A 39 1.50 -16.80 2.34
N GLY A 40 1.91 -16.22 3.46
CA GLY A 40 3.06 -15.32 3.57
C GLY A 40 2.80 -13.87 3.16
N GLY A 41 1.53 -13.48 2.96
CA GLY A 41 1.19 -12.14 2.52
C GLY A 41 1.43 -11.06 3.59
N ASN A 42 2.09 -9.98 3.16
CA ASN A 42 2.31 -8.72 3.88
C ASN A 42 2.46 -7.55 2.88
N MET A 43 2.48 -6.30 3.35
CA MET A 43 2.53 -5.10 2.49
C MET A 43 3.76 -5.04 1.56
N ARG A 44 4.86 -5.74 1.90
CA ARG A 44 6.11 -5.79 1.12
C ARG A 44 6.31 -7.12 0.38
N SER A 45 5.22 -7.83 0.11
CA SER A 45 5.27 -9.04 -0.71
C SER A 45 5.67 -8.70 -2.16
N ILE A 46 6.10 -9.71 -2.92
CA ILE A 46 6.56 -9.52 -4.31
C ILE A 46 5.54 -8.82 -5.21
N VAL A 47 4.23 -8.99 -4.95
CA VAL A 47 3.16 -8.45 -5.80
C VAL A 47 3.00 -6.93 -5.62
N PRO A 48 2.80 -6.39 -4.39
CA PRO A 48 2.84 -4.94 -4.18
C PRO A 48 4.18 -4.30 -4.58
N GLY A 49 5.31 -4.93 -4.25
CA GLY A 49 6.64 -4.39 -4.56
C GLY A 49 6.85 -4.22 -6.07
N ALA A 50 6.49 -5.22 -6.87
CA ALA A 50 6.62 -5.15 -8.33
C ALA A 50 5.81 -4.01 -8.98
N LEU A 51 4.68 -3.60 -8.38
CA LEU A 51 3.90 -2.48 -8.92
C LEU A 51 4.49 -1.11 -8.54
N ILE A 52 5.21 -1.04 -7.42
CA ILE A 52 5.81 0.21 -6.92
C ILE A 52 7.20 0.46 -7.53
N GLU A 53 7.92 -0.60 -7.91
CA GLU A 53 9.23 -0.52 -8.56
C GLU A 53 9.16 -0.33 -10.09
N ALA A 54 8.00 -0.56 -10.71
CA ALA A 54 7.77 -0.40 -12.16
C ALA A 54 7.55 1.06 -12.57
#